data_AF-A0A848LL00-F1
#
_entry.id   AF-A0A848LL00-F1
#
_cell.length_a   1.000
_cell.length_b   1.000
_cell.length_c   1.000
_cell.angle_alpha   90.00
_cell.angle_beta   90.00
_cell.angle_gamma   90.00
#
_symmetry.space_group_name_H-M   'P 1'
#
loop_
_entity.id
_entity.type
_entity.pdbx_description
1 polymer ?
#
loop_
_entity_poly.entity_id
_entity_poly.type
_entity_poly.pdbx_seq_one_letter_code
_entity_poly.pdbx_strand_id
1 'polypeptide(L)'
;MTSKFLPVLVSNARYQNAKLLEAVERGAAPFPQLLSFCGNHRVMGIGALLLLCDTESFLSHLYKSGRAFLHYLRTPGAGAPVCGKSQPFFDAIAALDWEGARELAFHLSQAGKTDVEYEEDFLFVQFLARHALLEQPAEEARGLLTRYEAALQGTLDARLGVCRALLEKDAKAFNEALEEFLSEREAHYRRLKKKERIALEQWATEAQVSVEGLALLRLAERAGLESRRDHLFIPSLARGRVRPPDEPDSWRTF
;
A
#
# COMPACT_ATOMS: atom_id res chain seq x y z
N MET A 1 20.56 9.11 -5.08
CA MET A 1 20.84 10.40 -4.42
C MET A 1 19.60 10.82 -3.66
N THR A 2 19.65 10.84 -2.33
CA THR A 2 18.57 11.32 -1.47
C THR A 2 18.28 12.79 -1.76
N SER A 3 17.01 13.15 -1.89
CA SER A 3 16.61 14.55 -2.13
C SER A 3 17.06 15.40 -0.95
N LYS A 4 17.75 16.52 -1.20
CA LYS A 4 18.15 17.49 -0.17
C LYS A 4 16.96 18.06 0.63
N PHE A 5 15.75 17.92 0.10
CA PHE A 5 14.51 18.39 0.72
C PHE A 5 13.82 17.35 1.59
N LEU A 6 14.27 16.08 1.57
CA LEU A 6 13.61 14.99 2.31
C LEU A 6 13.44 15.29 3.81
N PRO A 7 14.40 15.89 4.54
CA PRO A 7 14.19 16.26 5.95
C PRO A 7 13.04 17.26 6.14
N VAL A 8 12.91 18.25 5.25
CA VAL A 8 11.83 19.25 5.29
C VAL A 8 10.48 18.58 4.99
N LEU A 9 10.44 17.66 4.03
CA LEU A 9 9.23 16.92 3.68
C LEU A 9 8.73 16.05 4.85
N VAL A 10 9.64 15.37 5.56
CA VAL A 10 9.32 14.62 6.78
C VAL A 10 8.78 15.53 7.88
N SER A 11 9.39 16.68 8.09
CA SER A 11 8.90 17.68 9.06
C SER A 11 7.51 18.21 8.70
N ASN A 12 7.26 18.47 7.42
CA ASN A 12 5.95 18.89 6.93
C ASN A 12 4.89 17.80 7.15
N ALA A 13 5.17 16.55 6.81
CA ALA A 13 4.26 15.43 7.02
C ALA A 13 3.86 15.29 8.50
N ARG A 14 4.83 15.42 9.42
CA ARG A 14 4.58 15.44 10.86
C ARG A 14 3.66 16.58 11.27
N TYR A 15 3.94 17.80 10.80
CA TYR A 15 3.14 18.98 11.11
C TYR A 15 1.70 18.85 10.58
N GLN A 16 1.51 18.31 9.38
CA GLN A 16 0.18 18.07 8.82
C GLN A 16 -0.59 17.00 9.61
N ASN A 17 0.06 15.92 10.04
CA ASN A 17 -0.60 14.92 10.91
C ASN A 17 -1.01 15.50 12.26
N ALA A 18 -0.19 16.36 12.87
CA ALA A 18 -0.57 17.04 14.10
C ALA A 18 -1.85 17.89 13.93
N LYS A 19 -2.08 18.49 12.75
CA LYS A 19 -3.30 19.24 12.45
C LYS A 19 -4.52 18.38 12.20
N LEU A 20 -4.33 17.22 11.58
CA LEU A 20 -5.40 16.32 11.16
C LEU A 20 -5.82 15.35 12.28
N LEU A 21 -4.97 15.15 13.29
CA LEU A 21 -5.15 14.16 14.35
C LEU A 21 -6.54 14.23 15.01
N GLU A 22 -6.94 15.40 15.48
CA GLU A 22 -8.20 15.58 16.21
C GLU A 22 -9.41 15.20 15.35
N ALA A 23 -9.39 15.53 14.05
CA ALA A 23 -10.46 15.19 13.13
C ALA A 23 -10.48 13.69 12.81
N VAL A 24 -9.32 13.05 12.64
CA VAL A 24 -9.22 11.60 12.38
C VAL A 24 -9.63 10.80 13.62
N GLU A 25 -9.20 11.22 14.81
CA GLU A 25 -9.55 10.57 16.09
C GLU A 25 -11.06 10.57 16.33
N ARG A 26 -11.73 11.70 16.06
CA ARG A 26 -13.19 11.82 16.16
C ARG A 26 -13.94 11.14 15.00
N GLY A 27 -13.25 10.62 14.00
CA GLY A 27 -13.88 10.09 12.78
C GLY A 27 -14.61 11.14 11.95
N ALA A 28 -14.26 12.42 12.15
CA ALA A 28 -14.85 13.57 11.45
C ALA A 28 -14.05 13.97 10.20
N ALA A 29 -12.85 13.43 10.02
CA ALA A 29 -12.02 13.70 8.84
C ALA A 29 -12.67 13.12 7.57
N PRO A 30 -12.90 13.93 6.52
CA PRO A 30 -13.30 13.43 5.22
C PRO A 30 -12.27 12.44 4.67
N PHE A 31 -12.71 11.49 3.84
CA PHE A 31 -11.85 10.45 3.28
C PHE A 31 -10.53 10.97 2.65
N PRO A 32 -10.49 12.07 1.86
CA PRO A 32 -9.22 12.61 1.35
C PRO A 32 -8.26 13.11 2.44
N GLN A 33 -8.78 13.64 3.55
CA GLN A 33 -7.96 14.08 4.68
C GLN A 33 -7.40 12.89 5.45
N LEU A 34 -8.19 11.83 5.63
CA LEU A 34 -7.70 10.56 6.16
C LEU A 34 -6.57 9.98 5.31
N LEU A 35 -6.75 9.92 3.98
CA LEU A 35 -5.70 9.43 3.08
C LEU A 35 -4.44 10.28 3.16
N SER A 36 -4.58 11.60 3.31
CA SER A 36 -3.44 12.49 3.54
C SER A 36 -2.74 12.17 4.86
N PHE A 37 -3.51 11.92 5.93
CA PHE A 37 -2.96 11.54 7.25
C PHE A 37 -2.16 10.23 7.19
N CYS A 38 -2.70 9.23 6.49
CA CYS A 38 -2.02 7.95 6.27
C CYS A 38 -0.78 8.10 5.38
N GLY A 39 -0.90 8.88 4.29
CA GLY A 39 0.22 9.18 3.39
C GLY A 39 1.38 9.89 4.09
N ASN A 40 1.08 10.82 5.01
CA ASN A 40 2.10 11.48 5.83
C ASN A 40 2.86 10.49 6.73
N HIS A 41 2.19 9.50 7.30
CA HIS A 41 2.86 8.40 8.00
C HIS A 41 3.82 7.66 7.07
N ARG A 42 3.36 7.28 5.88
CA ARG A 42 4.24 6.65 4.87
C ARG A 42 5.44 7.54 4.51
N VAL A 43 5.25 8.84 4.34
CA VAL A 43 6.34 9.80 4.08
C VAL A 43 7.35 9.82 5.23
N MET A 44 6.89 9.88 6.48
CA MET A 44 7.78 9.83 7.66
C MET A 44 8.56 8.51 7.72
N GLY A 45 7.89 7.38 7.47
CA GLY A 45 8.53 6.06 7.42
C GLY A 45 9.59 5.96 6.32
N ILE A 46 9.25 6.33 5.08
CA ILE A 46 10.21 6.34 3.96
C ILE A 46 11.38 7.29 4.27
N GLY A 47 11.09 8.44 4.90
CA GLY A 47 12.11 9.37 5.38
C GLY A 47 13.09 8.72 6.35
N ALA A 48 12.60 8.00 7.36
CA ALA A 48 13.43 7.27 8.32
C ALA A 48 14.32 6.23 7.64
N LEU A 49 13.75 5.46 6.71
CA LEU A 49 14.51 4.47 5.93
C LEU A 49 15.61 5.12 5.09
N LEU A 50 15.29 6.15 4.31
CA LEU A 50 16.22 6.74 3.34
C LEU A 50 17.26 7.67 3.96
N LEU A 51 16.94 8.33 5.09
CA LEU A 51 17.87 9.24 5.77
C LEU A 51 18.74 8.51 6.80
N LEU A 52 18.18 7.54 7.51
CA LEU A 52 18.79 6.96 8.72
C LEU A 52 19.02 5.45 8.61
N CYS A 53 18.57 4.80 7.53
CA CYS A 53 18.52 3.34 7.43
C CYS A 53 17.72 2.70 8.58
N ASP A 54 16.76 3.44 9.14
CA ASP A 54 15.96 3.00 10.28
C ASP A 54 14.73 2.23 9.79
N THR A 55 14.89 0.91 9.69
CA THR A 55 13.83 -0.02 9.30
C THR A 55 12.72 -0.11 10.33
N GLU A 56 13.01 0.06 11.62
CA GLU A 56 12.00 -0.05 12.68
C GLU A 56 11.03 1.11 12.61
N SER A 57 11.54 2.35 12.52
CA SER A 57 10.69 3.54 12.32
C SER A 57 9.94 3.50 10.98
N PHE A 58 10.55 2.94 9.92
CA PHE A 58 9.86 2.73 8.66
C PHE A 58 8.62 1.83 8.84
N LEU A 59 8.79 0.63 9.40
CA LEU A 59 7.70 -0.32 9.61
C LEU A 59 6.67 0.20 10.62
N SER A 60 7.11 0.88 11.69
CA SER A 60 6.23 1.53 12.68
C SER A 60 5.30 2.54 12.02
N HIS A 61 5.82 3.40 11.16
CA HIS A 61 4.97 4.38 10.47
C HIS A 61 4.00 3.73 9.48
N LEU A 62 4.40 2.67 8.77
CA LEU A 62 3.46 1.92 7.93
C LEU A 62 2.36 1.24 8.78
N TYR A 63 2.72 0.67 9.93
CA TYR A 63 1.76 0.11 10.89
C TYR A 63 0.73 1.18 11.32
N LYS A 64 1.21 2.37 11.71
CA LYS A 64 0.37 3.50 12.11
C LYS A 64 -0.58 3.96 11.00
N SER A 65 -0.11 4.00 9.75
CA SER A 65 -0.94 4.31 8.58
C SER A 65 -2.12 3.32 8.45
N GLY A 66 -1.84 2.01 8.49
CA GLY A 66 -2.86 0.97 8.43
C GLY A 66 -3.87 1.04 9.58
N ARG A 67 -3.41 1.28 10.81
CA ARG A 67 -4.27 1.36 12.00
C ARG A 67 -5.16 2.61 12.02
N ALA A 68 -4.66 3.77 11.58
CA ALA A 68 -5.48 4.97 11.41
C ALA A 68 -6.60 4.76 10.38
N PHE A 69 -6.29 4.07 9.28
CA PHE A 69 -7.30 3.73 8.27
C PHE A 69 -8.35 2.74 8.80
N LEU A 70 -7.94 1.73 9.56
CA LEU A 70 -8.85 0.78 10.19
C LEU A 70 -9.78 1.46 11.21
N HIS A 71 -9.26 2.43 11.98
CA HIS A 71 -10.08 3.26 12.88
C HIS A 71 -11.21 3.97 12.12
N TYR A 72 -10.89 4.58 10.98
CA TYR A 72 -11.89 5.21 10.13
C TYR A 72 -12.95 4.23 9.63
N LEU A 73 -12.56 3.05 9.13
CA LEU A 73 -13.51 2.04 8.62
C LEU A 73 -14.43 1.48 9.70
N ARG A 74 -13.99 1.47 10.96
CA ARG A 74 -14.81 1.07 12.11
C ARG A 74 -15.73 2.17 12.62
N THR A 75 -15.50 3.42 12.23
CA THR A 75 -16.30 4.56 12.71
C THR A 75 -17.69 4.53 12.03
N PRO A 76 -18.79 4.46 12.82
CA PRO A 76 -20.13 4.52 12.26
C PRO A 76 -20.38 5.83 11.50
N GLY A 77 -20.95 5.72 10.30
CA GLY A 77 -21.22 6.90 9.46
C GLY A 77 -20.02 7.39 8.66
N ALA A 78 -18.84 6.76 8.78
CA ALA A 78 -17.77 6.94 7.82
C ALA A 78 -18.29 6.56 6.41
N GLY A 79 -17.98 7.39 5.41
CA GLY A 79 -18.35 7.10 4.03
C GLY A 79 -17.69 5.80 3.56
N ALA A 80 -18.33 5.09 2.63
CA ALA A 80 -17.79 3.87 2.05
C ALA A 80 -16.38 4.12 1.47
N PRO A 81 -15.40 3.25 1.73
CA PRO A 81 -14.06 3.43 1.20
C PRO A 81 -14.06 3.27 -0.32
N VAL A 82 -13.15 4.01 -0.97
CA VAL A 82 -12.79 3.76 -2.36
C VAL A 82 -11.68 2.72 -2.36
N CYS A 83 -11.99 1.47 -2.76
CA CYS A 83 -11.04 0.35 -2.66
C CYS A 83 -9.73 0.65 -3.39
N GLY A 84 -9.79 1.17 -4.62
CA GLY A 84 -8.62 1.54 -5.42
C GLY A 84 -7.73 2.62 -4.80
N LYS A 85 -8.19 3.32 -3.76
CA LYS A 85 -7.43 4.32 -2.99
C LYS A 85 -7.09 3.84 -1.58
N SER A 86 -6.93 2.53 -1.41
CA SER A 86 -6.58 1.92 -0.12
C SER A 86 -5.06 1.76 0.04
N GLN A 87 -4.27 2.80 -0.22
CA GLN A 87 -2.84 2.79 0.10
C GLN A 87 -2.53 2.24 1.51
N PRO A 88 -3.30 2.58 2.56
CA PRO A 88 -3.04 2.08 3.92
C PRO A 88 -3.22 0.58 4.10
N PHE A 89 -3.97 -0.09 3.21
CA PHE A 89 -4.06 -1.55 3.18
C PHE A 89 -2.70 -2.19 2.86
N PHE A 90 -1.99 -1.64 1.88
CA PHE A 90 -0.63 -2.07 1.57
C PHE A 90 0.36 -1.71 2.68
N ASP A 91 0.15 -0.59 3.39
CA ASP A 91 0.99 -0.23 4.54
C ASP A 91 0.90 -1.28 5.64
N ALA A 92 -0.31 -1.72 6.00
CA ALA A 92 -0.51 -2.77 7.00
C ALA A 92 0.21 -4.08 6.63
N ILE A 93 0.09 -4.51 5.36
CA ILE A 93 0.77 -5.72 4.86
C ILE A 93 2.29 -5.54 4.90
N ALA A 94 2.80 -4.42 4.40
CA ALA A 94 4.23 -4.12 4.37
C ALA A 94 4.84 -4.05 5.78
N ALA A 95 4.06 -3.55 6.76
CA ALA A 95 4.42 -3.49 8.17
C ALA A 95 4.35 -4.83 8.92
N LEU A 96 3.98 -5.93 8.24
CA LEU A 96 3.74 -7.25 8.84
C LEU A 96 2.60 -7.25 9.86
N ASP A 97 1.68 -6.28 9.76
CA ASP A 97 0.47 -6.22 10.58
C ASP A 97 -0.61 -7.12 10.02
N TRP A 98 -0.40 -8.42 10.11
CA TRP A 98 -1.28 -9.41 9.49
C TRP A 98 -2.69 -9.42 10.03
N GLU A 99 -2.85 -9.09 11.30
CA GLU A 99 -4.14 -8.92 11.95
C GLU A 99 -4.86 -7.70 11.38
N GLY A 100 -4.22 -6.52 11.44
CA GLY A 100 -4.80 -5.28 10.90
C GLY A 100 -5.09 -5.38 9.41
N ALA A 101 -4.21 -5.99 8.62
CA ALA A 101 -4.41 -6.23 7.19
C ALA A 101 -5.62 -7.13 6.92
N ARG A 102 -5.85 -8.19 7.73
CA ARG A 102 -7.03 -9.06 7.58
C ARG A 102 -8.32 -8.33 7.94
N GLU A 103 -8.31 -7.48 8.95
CA GLU A 103 -9.47 -6.66 9.31
C GLU A 103 -9.78 -5.63 8.22
N LEU A 104 -8.76 -4.95 7.70
CA LEU A 104 -8.91 -4.07 6.54
C LEU A 104 -9.47 -4.83 5.34
N ALA A 105 -8.93 -6.02 5.05
CA ALA A 105 -9.43 -6.87 3.98
C ALA A 105 -10.91 -7.22 4.15
N PHE A 106 -11.36 -7.50 5.38
CA PHE A 106 -12.77 -7.74 5.66
C PHE A 106 -13.63 -6.53 5.27
N HIS A 107 -13.30 -5.32 5.75
CA HIS A 107 -14.04 -4.12 5.40
C HIS A 107 -14.03 -3.81 3.89
N LEU A 108 -12.86 -3.93 3.24
CA LEU A 108 -12.72 -3.70 1.80
C LEU A 108 -13.49 -4.73 0.98
N SER A 109 -13.51 -6.00 1.41
CA SER A 109 -14.23 -7.06 0.71
C SER A 109 -15.73 -6.81 0.61
N GLN A 110 -16.31 -6.11 1.59
CA GLN A 110 -17.72 -5.74 1.64
C GLN A 110 -18.04 -4.45 0.88
N ALA A 111 -17.02 -3.67 0.50
CA ALA A 111 -17.23 -2.45 -0.24
C ALA A 111 -17.66 -2.75 -1.69
N GLY A 112 -18.66 -2.01 -2.16
CA GLY A 112 -19.05 -1.98 -3.57
C GLY A 112 -18.11 -1.10 -4.38
N LYS A 113 -18.05 -1.33 -5.69
CA LYS A 113 -17.35 -0.43 -6.61
C LYS A 113 -18.03 0.94 -6.56
N THR A 114 -17.24 1.99 -6.45
CA THR A 114 -17.72 3.37 -6.52
C THR A 114 -17.67 3.90 -7.96
N ASP A 115 -18.46 4.92 -8.28
CA ASP A 115 -18.46 5.56 -9.61
C ASP A 115 -17.19 6.39 -9.88
N VAL A 116 -16.35 6.59 -8.85
CA VAL A 116 -15.17 7.46 -8.88
C VAL A 116 -13.85 6.69 -8.96
N GLU A 117 -13.89 5.36 -9.10
CA GLU A 117 -12.72 4.51 -9.27
C GLU A 117 -12.79 3.68 -10.54
N TYR A 118 -11.62 3.46 -11.13
CA TYR A 118 -11.46 2.52 -12.22
C TYR A 118 -11.72 1.10 -11.74
N GLU A 119 -12.26 0.27 -12.62
CA GLU A 119 -12.71 -1.06 -12.24
C GLU A 119 -11.53 -1.99 -11.94
N GLU A 120 -10.46 -1.88 -12.71
CA GLU A 120 -9.19 -2.56 -12.51
C GLU A 120 -8.59 -2.28 -11.13
N ASP A 121 -8.63 -1.02 -10.65
CA ASP A 121 -8.11 -0.63 -9.34
C ASP A 121 -8.94 -1.26 -8.20
N PHE A 122 -10.26 -1.25 -8.36
CA PHE A 122 -11.18 -1.92 -7.44
C PHE A 122 -10.93 -3.43 -7.40
N LEU A 123 -10.85 -4.09 -8.57
CA LEU A 123 -10.71 -5.54 -8.69
C LEU A 123 -9.35 -6.03 -8.18
N PHE A 124 -8.28 -5.25 -8.39
CA PHE A 124 -6.97 -5.54 -7.83
C PHE A 124 -7.00 -5.64 -6.31
N VAL A 125 -7.56 -4.62 -5.64
CA VAL A 125 -7.66 -4.61 -4.18
C VAL A 125 -8.61 -5.70 -3.68
N GLN A 126 -9.74 -5.91 -4.36
CA GLN A 126 -10.68 -6.97 -4.01
C GLN A 126 -10.05 -8.36 -4.11
N PHE A 127 -9.26 -8.64 -5.14
CA PHE A 127 -8.55 -9.90 -5.27
C PHE A 127 -7.61 -10.12 -4.09
N LEU A 128 -6.77 -9.14 -3.74
CA LEU A 128 -5.82 -9.27 -2.63
C LEU A 128 -6.53 -9.42 -1.28
N ALA A 129 -7.56 -8.62 -1.02
CA ALA A 129 -8.33 -8.68 0.21
C ALA A 129 -9.01 -10.06 0.36
N ARG A 130 -9.75 -10.48 -0.66
CA ARG A 130 -10.58 -11.69 -0.62
C ARG A 130 -9.77 -12.97 -0.69
N HIS A 131 -8.84 -13.06 -1.65
CA HIS A 131 -8.09 -14.29 -1.87
C HIS A 131 -6.84 -14.36 -0.99
N ALA A 132 -6.00 -13.32 -1.01
CA ALA A 132 -4.68 -13.39 -0.37
C ALA A 132 -4.71 -13.25 1.17
N LEU A 133 -5.76 -12.64 1.75
CA LEU A 133 -5.87 -12.43 3.20
C LEU A 133 -7.08 -13.08 3.86
N LEU A 134 -8.22 -13.12 3.19
CA LEU A 134 -9.43 -13.79 3.68
C LEU A 134 -9.54 -15.24 3.20
N GLU A 135 -8.62 -15.70 2.36
CA GLU A 135 -8.50 -17.09 1.91
C GLU A 135 -9.79 -17.61 1.25
N GLN A 136 -10.50 -16.75 0.51
CA GLN A 136 -11.65 -17.17 -0.28
C GLN A 136 -11.28 -18.22 -1.35
N PRO A 137 -12.22 -19.11 -1.73
CA PRO A 137 -11.98 -20.19 -2.67
C PRO A 137 -11.35 -19.72 -3.98
N ALA A 138 -10.44 -20.54 -4.53
CA ALA A 138 -9.73 -20.22 -5.76
C ALA A 138 -10.68 -19.95 -6.95
N GLU A 139 -11.85 -20.60 -7.01
CA GLU A 139 -12.84 -20.36 -8.07
C GLU A 139 -13.41 -18.94 -8.03
N GLU A 140 -13.67 -18.39 -6.84
CA GLU A 140 -14.10 -17.00 -6.71
C GLU A 140 -12.99 -16.04 -7.14
N ALA A 141 -11.75 -16.35 -6.77
CA ALA A 141 -10.58 -15.58 -7.17
C ALA A 141 -10.37 -15.60 -8.70
N ARG A 142 -10.54 -16.75 -9.36
CA ARG A 142 -10.52 -16.87 -10.83
C ARG A 142 -11.59 -15.99 -11.46
N GLY A 143 -12.82 -16.01 -10.93
CA GLY A 143 -13.91 -15.16 -11.39
C GLY A 143 -13.57 -13.66 -11.33
N LEU A 144 -12.93 -13.22 -10.23
CA LEU A 144 -12.44 -11.84 -10.08
C LEU A 144 -11.37 -11.50 -11.12
N LEU A 145 -10.41 -12.39 -11.39
CA LEU A 145 -9.35 -12.14 -12.37
C LEU A 145 -9.87 -12.13 -13.82
N THR A 146 -10.85 -12.97 -14.16
CA THR A 146 -11.53 -12.92 -15.45
C THR A 146 -12.25 -11.58 -15.63
N ARG A 147 -12.94 -11.09 -14.59
CA ARG A 147 -13.57 -9.76 -14.62
C ARG A 147 -12.55 -8.65 -14.75
N TYR A 148 -11.41 -8.76 -14.06
CA TYR A 148 -10.31 -7.80 -14.15
C TYR A 148 -9.79 -7.73 -15.59
N GLU A 149 -9.42 -8.86 -16.17
CA GLU A 149 -8.97 -8.90 -17.56
C GLU A 149 -9.98 -8.28 -18.55
N ALA A 150 -11.27 -8.57 -18.37
CA ALA A 150 -12.32 -7.96 -19.19
C ALA A 150 -12.41 -6.43 -19.02
N ALA A 151 -12.22 -5.92 -17.80
CA ALA A 151 -12.24 -4.49 -17.50
C ALA A 151 -11.10 -3.72 -18.18
N LEU A 152 -9.97 -4.37 -18.44
CA LEU A 152 -8.82 -3.77 -19.13
C LEU A 152 -9.09 -3.48 -20.61
N GLN A 153 -10.09 -4.10 -21.24
CA GLN A 153 -10.45 -3.88 -22.64
C GLN A 153 -9.26 -3.96 -23.62
N GLY A 154 -8.33 -4.90 -23.37
CA GLY A 154 -7.13 -5.11 -24.18
C GLY A 154 -5.95 -4.21 -23.83
N THR A 155 -6.05 -3.36 -22.81
CA THR A 155 -4.90 -2.70 -22.19
C THR A 155 -4.12 -3.66 -21.30
N LEU A 156 -2.85 -3.34 -21.03
CA LEU A 156 -1.99 -4.12 -20.14
C LEU A 156 -1.95 -3.47 -18.75
N ASP A 157 -1.94 -4.32 -17.73
CA ASP A 157 -1.74 -3.93 -16.34
C ASP A 157 -0.89 -5.01 -15.64
N ALA A 158 0.35 -4.67 -15.28
CA ALA A 158 1.26 -5.62 -14.64
C ALA A 158 0.72 -6.22 -13.33
N ARG A 159 -0.21 -5.53 -12.65
CA ARG A 159 -0.84 -6.05 -11.42
C ARG A 159 -1.63 -7.33 -11.68
N LEU A 160 -2.23 -7.49 -12.86
CA LEU A 160 -2.96 -8.71 -13.22
C LEU A 160 -2.05 -9.94 -13.24
N GLY A 161 -0.83 -9.79 -13.78
CA GLY A 161 0.19 -10.85 -13.78
C GLY A 161 0.59 -11.28 -12.38
N VAL A 162 0.77 -10.31 -11.47
CA VAL A 162 1.07 -10.58 -10.06
C VAL A 162 -0.05 -11.37 -9.39
N CYS A 163 -1.31 -10.97 -9.60
CA CYS A 163 -2.46 -11.67 -9.03
C CYS A 163 -2.60 -13.10 -9.55
N ARG A 164 -2.39 -13.33 -10.85
CA ARG A 164 -2.41 -14.69 -11.44
C ARG A 164 -1.35 -15.58 -10.81
N ALA A 165 -0.12 -15.09 -10.72
CA ALA A 165 0.97 -15.86 -10.11
C ALA A 165 0.73 -16.17 -8.63
N LEU A 166 0.12 -15.25 -7.87
CA LEU A 166 -0.30 -15.50 -6.48
C LEU A 166 -1.36 -16.61 -6.38
N LEU A 167 -2.38 -16.57 -7.25
CA LEU A 167 -3.45 -17.57 -7.30
C LEU A 167 -2.92 -18.96 -7.65
N GLU A 168 -2.01 -19.03 -8.62
CA GLU A 168 -1.40 -20.27 -9.11
C GLU A 168 -0.27 -20.78 -8.20
N LYS A 169 0.16 -19.97 -7.23
CA LYS A 169 1.31 -20.21 -6.36
C LYS A 169 2.60 -20.48 -7.15
N ASP A 170 2.75 -19.82 -8.30
CA ASP A 170 3.95 -19.93 -9.15
C ASP A 170 4.97 -18.87 -8.75
N ALA A 171 6.01 -19.29 -8.03
CA ALA A 171 7.08 -18.41 -7.59
C ALA A 171 7.85 -17.77 -8.75
N LYS A 172 8.07 -18.49 -9.86
CA LYS A 172 8.81 -17.94 -11.00
C LYS A 172 7.99 -16.85 -11.69
N ALA A 173 6.73 -17.16 -12.02
CA ALA A 173 5.82 -16.21 -12.64
C ALA A 173 5.61 -14.98 -11.75
N PHE A 174 5.55 -15.17 -10.42
CA PHE A 174 5.41 -14.07 -9.47
C PHE A 174 6.61 -13.11 -9.52
N ASN A 175 7.83 -13.65 -9.48
CA ASN A 175 9.02 -12.81 -9.53
C ASN A 175 9.17 -12.07 -10.87
N GLU A 176 8.75 -12.67 -11.98
CA GLU A 176 8.73 -12.02 -13.30
C GLU A 176 7.69 -10.90 -13.35
N ALA A 177 6.46 -11.17 -12.90
CA ALA A 177 5.39 -10.18 -12.88
C ALA A 177 5.65 -9.02 -11.91
N LEU A 178 6.28 -9.27 -10.77
CA LEU A 178 6.66 -8.22 -9.82
C LEU A 178 7.74 -7.30 -10.42
N GLU A 179 8.69 -7.85 -11.18
CA GLU A 179 9.71 -7.04 -11.88
C GLU A 179 9.09 -6.14 -12.94
N GLU A 180 8.12 -6.66 -13.71
CA GLU A 180 7.36 -5.87 -14.69
C GLU A 180 6.57 -4.75 -14.00
N PHE A 181 5.85 -5.06 -12.91
CA PHE A 181 5.15 -4.06 -12.09
C PHE A 181 6.06 -2.93 -11.61
N LEU A 182 7.25 -3.26 -11.08
CA LEU A 182 8.21 -2.27 -10.60
C LEU A 182 8.83 -1.46 -11.75
N SER A 183 9.00 -2.06 -12.92
CA SER A 183 9.50 -1.41 -14.13
C SER A 183 8.48 -0.43 -14.72
N GLU A 184 7.21 -0.81 -14.81
CA GLU A 184 6.13 0.08 -15.24
C GLU A 184 5.98 1.28 -14.32
N ARG A 185 6.07 1.03 -13.01
CA ARG A 185 6.09 2.06 -11.99
C ARG A 185 7.27 3.02 -12.15
N GLU A 186 8.46 2.50 -12.45
CA GLU A 186 9.62 3.35 -12.77
C GLU A 186 9.32 4.28 -13.94
N ALA A 187 8.86 3.69 -15.05
CA ALA A 187 8.56 4.40 -16.29
C ALA A 187 7.49 5.48 -16.03
N HIS A 188 6.48 5.17 -15.23
CA HIS A 188 5.44 6.10 -14.81
C HIS A 188 6.03 7.32 -14.09
N TYR A 189 6.83 7.11 -13.03
CA TYR A 189 7.41 8.21 -12.27
C TYR A 189 8.43 9.02 -13.05
N ARG A 190 9.26 8.38 -13.89
CA ARG A 190 10.18 9.07 -14.81
C ARG A 190 9.42 9.94 -15.81
N ARG A 191 8.30 9.46 -16.34
CA ARG A 191 7.42 10.22 -17.25
C ARG A 191 6.78 11.41 -16.55
N LEU A 192 6.27 11.25 -15.33
CA LEU A 192 5.71 12.36 -14.55
C LEU A 192 6.78 13.42 -14.25
N LYS A 193 7.99 13.00 -13.87
CA LYS A 193 9.12 13.90 -13.65
C LYS A 193 9.49 14.68 -14.91
N LYS A 194 9.61 14.00 -16.06
CA LYS A 194 9.92 14.65 -17.34
C LYS A 194 8.87 15.69 -17.75
N LYS A 195 7.62 15.49 -17.34
CA LYS A 195 6.50 16.41 -17.60
C LYS A 195 6.31 17.46 -16.49
N GLU A 196 7.16 17.47 -15.46
CA GLU A 196 7.02 18.34 -14.27
C GLU A 196 5.65 18.18 -13.57
N ARG A 197 5.07 16.99 -13.63
CA ARG A 197 3.74 16.65 -13.08
C ARG A 197 3.80 15.85 -11.79
N ILE A 198 4.97 15.74 -11.18
CA ILE A 198 5.15 15.03 -9.92
C ILE A 198 5.46 16.02 -8.81
N ALA A 199 4.78 15.88 -7.67
CA ALA A 199 5.12 16.64 -6.47
C ALA A 199 6.54 16.28 -6.02
N LEU A 200 7.29 17.29 -5.55
CA LEU A 200 8.65 17.08 -5.03
C LEU A 200 8.67 16.05 -3.88
N GLU A 201 7.63 16.07 -3.04
CA GLU A 201 7.44 15.09 -1.97
C GLU A 201 7.41 13.66 -2.53
N GLN A 202 6.44 13.39 -3.40
CA GLN A 202 6.25 12.08 -4.03
C GLN A 202 7.49 11.60 -4.79
N TRP A 203 8.22 12.51 -5.46
CA TRP A 203 9.48 12.18 -6.13
C TRP A 203 10.59 11.78 -5.14
N ALA A 204 10.65 12.43 -3.98
CA ALA A 204 11.66 12.21 -2.96
C ALA A 204 11.36 11.02 -2.05
N THR A 205 10.11 10.56 -1.99
CA THR A 205 9.64 9.50 -1.09
C THR A 205 9.15 8.29 -1.87
N GLU A 206 7.86 8.22 -2.16
CA GLU A 206 7.19 7.06 -2.73
C GLU A 206 7.87 6.65 -4.04
N ALA A 207 8.22 7.57 -4.94
CA ALA A 207 8.93 7.21 -6.17
C ALA A 207 10.24 6.41 -5.93
N GLN A 208 10.89 6.57 -4.77
CA GLN A 208 12.12 5.85 -4.39
C GLN A 208 11.86 4.52 -3.67
N VAL A 209 10.69 4.33 -3.04
CA VAL A 209 10.35 3.13 -2.26
C VAL A 209 8.93 2.65 -2.59
N SER A 210 8.82 1.47 -3.18
CA SER A 210 7.55 0.84 -3.53
C SER A 210 6.98 0.07 -2.33
N VAL A 211 6.17 0.74 -1.51
CA VAL A 211 5.48 0.08 -0.39
C VAL A 211 4.46 -0.94 -0.88
N GLU A 212 3.77 -0.66 -1.99
CA GLU A 212 2.88 -1.61 -2.65
C GLU A 212 3.64 -2.85 -3.16
N GLY A 213 4.80 -2.67 -3.80
CA GLY A 213 5.65 -3.79 -4.20
C GLY A 213 6.15 -4.60 -3.01
N LEU A 214 6.54 -3.95 -1.91
CA LEU A 214 6.89 -4.63 -0.66
C LEU A 214 5.71 -5.43 -0.10
N ALA A 215 4.50 -4.87 -0.10
CA ALA A 215 3.31 -5.57 0.36
C ALA A 215 3.01 -6.83 -0.49
N LEU A 216 3.09 -6.72 -1.82
CA LEU A 216 2.92 -7.86 -2.74
C LEU A 216 3.97 -8.95 -2.48
N LEU A 217 5.23 -8.56 -2.27
CA LEU A 217 6.32 -9.46 -1.89
C LEU A 217 6.02 -10.19 -0.58
N ARG A 218 5.49 -9.48 0.44
CA ARG A 218 5.09 -10.09 1.72
C ARG A 218 3.95 -11.08 1.58
N LEU A 219 2.96 -10.79 0.74
CA LEU A 219 1.86 -11.73 0.46
C LEU A 219 2.38 -13.02 -0.18
N ALA A 220 3.28 -12.91 -1.16
CA ALA A 220 3.90 -14.07 -1.80
C ALA A 220 4.72 -14.91 -0.80
N GLU A 221 5.58 -14.25 0.01
CA GLU A 221 6.36 -14.93 1.06
C GLU A 221 5.45 -15.64 2.06
N ARG A 222 4.34 -15.01 2.47
CA ARG A 222 3.35 -15.59 3.37
C ARG A 222 2.63 -16.79 2.74
N ALA A 223 2.38 -16.76 1.43
CA ALA A 223 1.81 -17.86 0.68
C ALA A 223 2.81 -19.00 0.36
N GLY A 224 4.07 -18.87 0.81
CA GLY A 224 5.12 -19.87 0.66
C GLY A 224 5.90 -19.80 -0.65
N LEU A 225 5.76 -18.72 -1.43
CA LEU A 225 6.48 -18.54 -2.67
C LEU A 225 7.91 -18.05 -2.37
N GLU A 226 8.88 -18.60 -3.09
CA GLU A 226 10.26 -18.13 -3.04
C GLU A 226 10.38 -16.76 -3.73
N SER A 227 10.97 -15.79 -3.03
CA SER A 227 11.22 -14.45 -3.57
C SER A 227 12.69 -14.20 -3.85
N ARG A 228 12.98 -13.41 -4.88
CA ARG A 228 14.35 -12.92 -5.12
C ARG A 228 14.81 -12.03 -3.98
N ARG A 229 16.13 -11.89 -3.81
CA ARG A 229 16.73 -11.07 -2.74
C ARG A 229 16.61 -9.57 -2.99
N ASP A 230 16.73 -9.16 -4.25
CA ASP A 230 16.78 -7.76 -4.64
C ASP A 230 15.70 -7.46 -5.67
N HIS A 231 15.00 -6.35 -5.46
CA HIS A 231 13.98 -5.82 -6.35
C HIS A 231 14.12 -4.30 -6.43
N LEU A 232 13.90 -3.74 -7.62
CA LEU A 232 13.96 -2.30 -7.83
C LEU A 232 12.94 -1.58 -6.92
N PHE A 233 13.36 -0.49 -6.25
CA PHE A 233 12.54 0.26 -5.29
C PHE A 233 12.03 -0.51 -4.05
N ILE A 234 12.52 -1.73 -3.80
CA ILE A 234 12.30 -2.43 -2.53
C ILE A 234 13.67 -2.63 -1.89
N PRO A 235 14.21 -1.62 -1.16
CA PRO A 235 15.51 -1.75 -0.51
C PRO A 235 15.53 -2.99 0.38
N SER A 236 16.63 -3.74 0.38
CA SER A 236 16.79 -4.93 1.23
C SER A 236 16.55 -4.62 2.71
N LEU A 237 16.93 -3.43 3.16
CA LEU A 237 16.66 -2.92 4.51
C LEU A 237 15.16 -2.79 4.82
N ALA A 238 14.32 -2.47 3.83
CA ALA A 238 12.86 -2.38 4.00
C ALA A 238 12.22 -3.76 4.25
N ARG A 239 12.94 -4.86 3.96
CA ARG A 239 12.46 -6.24 4.13
C ARG A 239 12.67 -6.79 5.55
N GLY A 240 13.02 -5.94 6.53
CA GLY A 240 13.12 -6.33 7.94
C GLY A 240 11.91 -7.15 8.39
N ARG A 241 12.14 -8.25 9.10
CA ARG A 241 11.10 -9.25 9.42
C ARG A 241 10.47 -9.10 10.80
N VAL A 242 10.84 -8.04 11.52
CA VAL A 242 10.36 -7.78 12.87
C VAL A 242 9.15 -6.84 12.76
N ARG A 243 7.99 -7.33 13.20
CA ARG A 243 6.81 -6.48 13.40
C ARG A 243 7.17 -5.42 14.45
N PRO A 244 6.83 -4.14 14.24
CA PRO A 244 7.05 -3.12 15.26
C PRO A 244 6.26 -3.48 16.54
N PRO A 245 6.80 -3.23 17.74
CA PRO A 245 6.14 -3.51 19.02
C PRO A 245 5.02 -2.49 19.35
N ASP A 246 4.45 -1.86 18.32
CA ASP A 246 3.50 -0.77 18.44
C ASP A 246 2.12 -1.27 18.90
N GLU A 247 1.52 -0.50 19.80
CA GLU A 247 0.13 -0.66 20.21
C GLU A 247 -0.83 -0.21 19.10
N PRO A 248 -2.07 -0.76 19.03
CA PRO A 248 -3.04 -0.42 17.99
C PRO A 248 -3.37 1.07 17.87
N ASP A 249 -3.26 1.85 18.95
CA ASP A 249 -3.53 3.30 18.99
C ASP A 249 -2.27 4.17 18.82
N SER A 250 -1.10 3.58 18.57
CA SER A 250 0.17 4.29 18.39
C SER A 250 0.16 5.30 17.23
N TRP A 251 -0.79 5.18 16.30
CA TRP A 251 -0.99 6.12 15.20
C TRP A 251 -1.37 7.53 15.64
N ARG A 252 -1.78 7.72 16.90
CA ARG A 252 -2.04 9.04 17.49
C ARG A 252 -0.75 9.82 17.81
N THR A 253 0.42 9.24 17.58
CA THR A 253 1.75 9.81 17.91
C THR A 253 2.70 9.83 16.72
N PHE A 254 3.50 10.90 16.61
CA PHE A 254 4.38 11.17 15.45
C PHE A 254 5.77 11.71 15.84
#